data_AF-A0A7L5DRN7-F1
#
_entry.id   AF-A0A7L5DRN7-F1
#
_cell.length_a   1.000
_cell.length_b   1.000
_cell.length_c   1.000
_cell.angle_alpha   90.00
_cell.angle_beta   90.00
_cell.angle_gamma   90.00
#
_symmetry.space_group_name_H-M   'P 1'
#
loop_
_entity.id
_entity.type
_entity.pdbx_description
1 polymer ?
#
loop_
_entity_poly.entity_id
_entity_poly.type
_entity_poly.pdbx_seq_one_letter_code
_entity_poly.pdbx_strand_id
1 'polypeptide(L)'
;MSHPRPLTYLLLLTSGLTLGLCALNPNRFTSIDSGYYLQSATNLLNGKGYVINEGNRVVWNGIFPIGYSALVALLSFLTTLPVLWASKLVNLLAVSLSAFAWMHRIGTTRTIWTLSVWWLGSFLKILASTWSETVFLVILAEWVWCLFRFLPDPTSWHLTRLFLVSCALFLVRYVGGYVIVLTGLLVGVGWLNRARLQQTVRLTIGEWGLHRLMICSLAVMSGIRAYFQLNNHMAGSLFGGERFLPTESALVLTQLFGRSLLNEVLFIRDFVPGQSAVLAWAGLGLQTILMAGLYTRWRSFTRELESRPPINALSRLFLIVGITYLLALFAIRTISPFSGPNLRLMAPATFCLLTAALLWVSASAHLRQIVRPIWALLIVCSWLQLLPQANLSRKLRHIWPSSGISQSVVRAQ
;
A
#
# COMPACT_ATOMS: atom_id res chain seq x y z
N MET A 1 14.36 -22.21 -18.51
CA MET A 1 13.97 -21.05 -17.67
C MET A 1 13.80 -19.84 -18.57
N SER A 2 12.62 -19.21 -18.60
CA SER A 2 12.37 -18.00 -19.39
C SER A 2 13.33 -16.87 -18.96
N HIS A 3 14.02 -16.25 -19.90
CA HIS A 3 14.96 -15.15 -19.60
C HIS A 3 14.26 -14.03 -18.81
N PRO A 4 14.91 -13.46 -17.76
CA PRO A 4 14.34 -12.39 -16.92
C PRO A 4 14.23 -11.03 -17.63
N ARG A 5 14.59 -10.94 -18.93
CA ARG A 5 14.66 -9.69 -19.70
C ARG A 5 13.39 -8.82 -19.61
N PRO A 6 12.16 -9.37 -19.77
CA PRO A 6 10.96 -8.54 -19.66
C PRO A 6 10.84 -7.88 -18.29
N LEU A 7 11.15 -8.60 -17.21
CA LEU A 7 11.09 -8.06 -15.87
C LEU A 7 12.15 -6.96 -15.67
N THR A 8 13.37 -7.17 -16.16
CA THR A 8 14.44 -6.17 -16.07
C THR A 8 14.04 -4.87 -16.77
N TYR A 9 13.51 -4.92 -18.00
CA TYR A 9 13.07 -3.71 -18.71
C TYR A 9 11.95 -2.98 -17.97
N LEU A 10 11.03 -3.73 -17.38
CA LEU A 10 9.93 -3.18 -16.59
C LEU A 10 10.42 -2.48 -15.31
N LEU A 11 11.42 -3.04 -14.63
CA LEU A 11 12.03 -2.42 -13.45
C LEU A 11 12.84 -1.17 -13.81
N LEU A 12 13.54 -1.18 -14.95
CA LEU A 12 14.23 0.01 -15.48
C LEU A 12 13.23 1.12 -15.82
N LEU A 13 12.13 0.78 -16.50
CA LEU A 13 11.06 1.74 -16.80
C LEU A 13 10.45 2.31 -15.51
N THR A 14 10.15 1.46 -14.52
CA THR A 14 9.60 1.87 -13.22
C THR A 14 10.55 2.85 -12.51
N SER A 15 11.84 2.54 -12.52
CA SER A 15 12.88 3.39 -11.93
C SER A 15 12.99 4.73 -12.65
N GLY A 16 13.05 4.71 -14.00
CA GLY A 16 13.10 5.91 -14.82
C GLY A 16 11.89 6.83 -14.62
N LEU A 17 10.68 6.26 -14.61
CA LEU A 17 9.44 7.01 -14.36
C LEU A 17 9.45 7.63 -12.97
N THR A 18 9.82 6.87 -11.94
CA THR A 18 9.83 7.35 -10.55
C THR A 18 10.85 8.46 -10.33
N LEU A 19 12.06 8.30 -10.88
CA LEU A 19 13.11 9.31 -10.81
C LEU A 19 12.73 10.56 -11.62
N GLY A 20 12.16 10.39 -12.81
CA GLY A 20 11.65 11.49 -13.63
C GLY A 20 10.56 12.29 -12.91
N LEU A 21 9.60 11.61 -12.28
CA LEU A 21 8.58 12.25 -11.45
C LEU A 21 9.20 13.05 -10.30
N CYS A 22 10.17 12.46 -9.59
CA CYS A 22 10.86 13.15 -8.50
C CYS A 22 11.64 14.37 -8.98
N ALA A 23 12.28 14.30 -10.15
CA ALA A 23 13.05 15.40 -10.71
C ALA A 23 12.16 16.56 -11.19
N LEU A 24 10.98 16.25 -11.75
CA LEU A 24 10.06 17.25 -12.29
C LEU A 24 9.17 17.91 -11.22
N ASN A 25 8.94 17.25 -10.10
CA ASN A 25 8.14 17.80 -9.02
C ASN A 25 8.98 18.76 -8.14
N PRO A 26 8.57 20.03 -7.96
CA PRO A 26 9.33 21.00 -7.15
C PRO A 26 9.64 20.54 -5.72
N ASN A 27 8.73 19.78 -5.10
CA ASN A 27 8.93 19.24 -3.76
C ASN A 27 9.54 17.82 -3.77
N ARG A 28 9.91 17.29 -4.95
CA ARG A 28 10.49 15.94 -5.11
C ARG A 28 9.67 14.83 -4.43
N PHE A 29 8.35 15.00 -4.41
CA PHE A 29 7.39 14.14 -3.71
C PHE A 29 7.72 13.94 -2.21
N THR A 30 7.99 15.04 -1.51
CA THR A 30 8.09 15.07 -0.03
C THR A 30 6.86 15.72 0.60
N SER A 31 6.44 15.22 1.75
CA SER A 31 5.42 15.81 2.63
C SER A 31 6.00 16.11 4.01
N ILE A 32 5.16 16.61 4.93
CA ILE A 32 5.54 16.81 6.35
C ILE A 32 6.05 15.49 6.95
N ASP A 33 5.34 14.38 6.73
CA ASP A 33 5.79 13.04 7.16
C ASP A 33 7.17 12.65 6.63
N SER A 34 7.49 13.05 5.38
CA SER A 34 8.83 12.83 4.81
C SER A 34 9.90 13.56 5.60
N GLY A 35 9.59 14.76 6.12
CA GLY A 35 10.49 15.53 6.99
C GLY A 35 10.91 14.73 8.22
N TYR A 36 9.96 14.12 8.93
CA TYR A 36 10.27 13.29 10.10
C TYR A 36 11.16 12.09 9.75
N TYR A 37 10.86 11.38 8.65
CA TYR A 37 11.70 10.25 8.22
C TYR A 37 13.13 10.67 7.86
N LEU A 38 13.28 11.75 7.08
CA LEU A 38 14.58 12.22 6.62
C LEU A 38 15.42 12.83 7.75
N GLN A 39 14.77 13.55 8.68
CA GLN A 39 15.44 14.10 9.85
C GLN A 39 15.95 12.99 10.77
N SER A 40 15.11 11.98 11.06
CA SER A 40 15.55 10.84 11.86
C SER A 40 16.66 10.04 11.18
N ALA A 41 16.59 9.82 9.87
CA ALA A 41 17.66 9.15 9.13
C ALA A 41 18.98 9.94 9.22
N THR A 42 18.92 11.26 9.08
CA THR A 42 20.08 12.16 9.21
C THR A 42 20.67 12.10 10.63
N ASN A 43 19.81 12.13 11.66
CA ASN A 43 20.24 12.07 13.04
C ASN A 43 20.85 10.71 13.43
N LEU A 44 20.35 9.61 12.86
CA LEU A 44 20.95 8.28 13.00
C LEU A 44 22.37 8.25 12.42
N LEU A 45 22.57 8.79 11.21
CA LEU A 45 23.89 8.89 10.57
C LEU A 45 24.88 9.74 11.37
N ASN A 46 24.38 10.80 11.99
CA ASN A 46 25.18 11.71 12.81
C ASN A 46 25.42 11.22 14.25
N GLY A 47 25.02 9.98 14.59
CA GLY A 47 25.20 9.42 15.92
C GLY A 47 24.31 10.03 17.01
N LYS A 48 23.29 10.83 16.65
CA LYS A 48 22.38 11.50 17.61
C LYS A 48 21.22 10.60 18.07
N GLY A 49 21.11 9.39 17.51
CA GLY A 49 20.02 8.47 17.78
C GLY A 49 18.74 8.77 16.97
N TYR A 50 17.65 8.08 17.30
CA TYR A 50 16.38 8.16 16.58
C TYR A 50 15.50 9.33 17.09
N VAL A 51 15.97 10.55 16.81
CA VAL A 51 15.41 11.80 17.32
C VAL A 51 14.97 12.74 16.19
N ILE A 52 14.08 13.68 16.52
CA ILE A 52 13.59 14.77 15.66
C ILE A 52 13.64 16.10 16.42
N ASN A 53 13.58 17.21 15.69
CA ASN A 53 13.46 18.54 16.31
C ASN A 53 11.99 18.90 16.41
N GLU A 54 11.52 19.14 17.62
CA GLU A 54 10.17 19.64 17.90
C GLU A 54 10.30 21.00 18.60
N GLY A 55 10.04 22.07 17.85
CA GLY A 55 10.38 23.43 18.26
C GLY A 55 11.88 23.57 18.52
N ASN A 56 12.25 23.95 19.74
CA ASN A 56 13.64 24.14 20.17
C ASN A 56 14.23 22.91 20.90
N ARG A 57 13.53 21.78 20.90
CA ARG A 57 13.96 20.57 21.63
C ARG A 57 14.21 19.41 20.68
N VAL A 58 15.22 18.60 21.01
CA VAL A 58 15.48 17.31 20.36
C VAL A 58 14.76 16.24 21.16
N VAL A 59 13.83 15.52 20.52
CA VAL A 59 12.99 14.51 21.18
C VAL A 59 13.05 13.18 20.42
N TRP A 60 12.85 12.07 21.14
CA TRP A 60 12.72 10.76 20.52
C TRP A 60 11.54 10.74 19.53
N ASN A 61 11.77 10.21 18.32
CA ASN A 61 10.72 10.13 17.32
C ASN A 61 9.74 8.98 17.62
N GLY A 62 8.78 9.23 18.49
CA GLY A 62 7.69 8.29 18.77
C GLY A 62 6.59 8.26 17.69
N ILE A 63 6.57 9.24 16.77
CA ILE A 63 5.50 9.43 15.77
C ILE A 63 5.45 8.26 14.78
N PHE A 64 6.63 7.82 14.32
CA PHE A 64 6.77 6.70 13.41
C PHE A 64 7.77 5.67 13.94
N PRO A 65 7.55 4.38 13.65
CA PRO A 65 8.56 3.35 13.86
C PRO A 65 9.89 3.63 13.15
N ILE A 66 10.99 3.15 13.75
CA ILE A 66 12.36 3.40 13.29
C ILE A 66 12.70 2.81 11.91
N GLY A 67 12.03 1.74 11.48
CA GLY A 67 12.47 0.87 10.39
C GLY A 67 12.66 1.58 9.05
N TYR A 68 11.73 2.44 8.62
CA TYR A 68 11.90 3.15 7.34
C TYR A 68 13.08 4.14 7.40
N SER A 69 13.18 4.95 8.44
CA SER A 69 14.28 5.89 8.64
C SER A 69 15.64 5.19 8.74
N ALA A 70 15.70 4.04 9.40
CA ALA A 70 16.90 3.21 9.49
C ALA A 70 17.32 2.65 8.12
N LEU A 71 16.38 2.19 7.28
CA LEU A 71 16.68 1.78 5.91
C LEU A 71 17.21 2.93 5.06
N VAL A 72 16.64 4.13 5.21
CA VAL A 72 17.14 5.34 4.53
C VAL A 72 18.55 5.69 4.98
N ALA A 73 18.81 5.68 6.30
CA ALA A 73 20.12 5.93 6.87
C ALA A 73 21.15 4.91 6.36
N LEU A 74 20.85 3.61 6.46
CA LEU A 74 21.71 2.54 5.99
C LEU A 74 22.06 2.71 4.50
N LEU A 75 21.07 2.97 3.66
CA LEU A 75 21.32 3.12 2.23
C LEU A 75 22.10 4.40 1.92
N SER A 76 21.84 5.50 2.62
CA SER A 76 22.61 6.74 2.51
C SER A 76 24.06 6.53 2.93
N PHE A 77 24.32 5.78 4.01
CA PHE A 77 25.66 5.38 4.43
C PHE A 77 26.37 4.54 3.36
N LEU A 78 25.72 3.50 2.83
CA LEU A 78 26.32 2.58 1.87
C LEU A 78 26.58 3.22 0.49
N THR A 79 25.75 4.17 0.08
CA THR A 79 25.80 4.76 -1.27
C THR A 79 26.37 6.17 -1.30
N THR A 80 26.59 6.79 -0.14
CA THR A 80 26.92 8.22 0.04
C THR A 80 25.89 9.20 -0.54
N LEU A 81 24.72 8.70 -0.96
CA LEU A 81 23.64 9.55 -1.47
C LEU A 81 23.05 10.41 -0.34
N PRO A 82 22.62 11.66 -0.63
CA PRO A 82 21.83 12.43 0.32
C PRO A 82 20.59 11.65 0.76
N VAL A 83 20.21 11.76 2.04
CA VAL A 83 19.08 11.00 2.64
C VAL A 83 17.80 11.05 1.82
N LEU A 84 17.53 12.18 1.15
CA LEU A 84 16.39 12.33 0.25
C LEU A 84 16.42 11.32 -0.90
N TRP A 85 17.52 11.25 -1.65
CA TRP A 85 17.66 10.34 -2.79
C TRP A 85 17.83 8.90 -2.34
N ALA A 86 18.52 8.68 -1.22
CA ALA A 86 18.55 7.38 -0.57
C ALA A 86 17.13 6.87 -0.27
N SER A 87 16.20 7.72 0.19
CA SER A 87 14.81 7.30 0.43
C SER A 87 14.07 6.85 -0.84
N LYS A 88 14.35 7.47 -1.99
CA LYS A 88 13.78 7.03 -3.28
C LYS A 88 14.36 5.70 -3.71
N LEU A 89 15.67 5.53 -3.53
CA LEU A 89 16.37 4.28 -3.84
C LEU A 89 15.89 3.14 -2.93
N VAL A 90 15.62 3.37 -1.64
CA VAL A 90 15.00 2.38 -0.73
C VAL A 90 13.70 1.85 -1.33
N ASN A 91 12.81 2.74 -1.76
CA ASN A 91 11.52 2.36 -2.33
C ASN A 91 11.67 1.55 -3.63
N LEU A 92 12.56 1.98 -4.53
CA LEU A 92 12.85 1.28 -5.79
C LEU A 92 13.49 -0.10 -5.56
N LEU A 93 14.44 -0.20 -4.63
CA LEU A 93 15.06 -1.46 -4.25
C LEU A 93 14.05 -2.41 -3.61
N ALA A 94 13.16 -1.92 -2.74
CA ALA A 94 12.13 -2.76 -2.14
C ALA A 94 11.24 -3.42 -3.21
N VAL A 95 10.73 -2.64 -4.18
CA VAL A 95 9.90 -3.17 -5.27
C VAL A 95 10.72 -4.09 -6.18
N SER A 96 11.96 -3.74 -6.52
CA SER A 96 12.81 -4.52 -7.41
C SER A 96 13.24 -5.87 -6.80
N LEU A 97 13.67 -5.87 -5.54
CA LEU A 97 14.04 -7.10 -4.84
C LEU A 97 12.82 -8.00 -4.65
N SER A 98 11.66 -7.42 -4.32
CA SER A 98 10.40 -8.16 -4.27
C SER A 98 10.05 -8.77 -5.62
N ALA A 99 10.17 -8.00 -6.71
CA ALA A 99 9.94 -8.49 -8.07
C ALA A 99 10.81 -9.72 -8.41
N PHE A 100 12.11 -9.65 -8.12
CA PHE A 100 13.00 -10.79 -8.35
C PHE A 100 12.63 -11.99 -7.47
N ALA A 101 12.38 -11.79 -6.18
CA ALA A 101 11.97 -12.87 -5.27
C ALA A 101 10.67 -13.54 -5.73
N TRP A 102 9.68 -12.76 -6.15
CA TRP A 102 8.39 -13.24 -6.63
C TRP A 102 8.50 -13.97 -7.97
N MET A 103 9.37 -13.51 -8.88
CA MET A 103 9.64 -14.22 -10.13
C MET A 103 10.07 -15.67 -9.88
N HIS A 104 10.95 -15.90 -8.90
CA HIS A 104 11.38 -17.25 -8.54
C HIS A 104 10.30 -18.10 -7.86
N ARG A 105 9.33 -17.46 -7.19
CA ARG A 105 8.29 -18.15 -6.40
C ARG A 105 7.03 -18.49 -7.20
N ILE A 106 6.58 -17.58 -8.06
CA ILE A 106 5.30 -17.71 -8.78
C ILE A 106 5.46 -17.61 -10.31
N GLY A 107 6.69 -17.46 -10.79
CA GLY A 107 7.02 -17.33 -12.22
C GLY A 107 6.89 -15.90 -12.75
N THR A 108 7.56 -15.65 -13.87
CA THR A 108 7.66 -14.31 -14.48
C THR A 108 6.30 -13.73 -14.86
N THR A 109 5.42 -14.51 -15.50
CA THR A 109 4.11 -14.02 -15.94
C THR A 109 3.27 -13.51 -14.77
N ARG A 110 3.13 -14.32 -13.71
CA ARG A 110 2.31 -13.92 -12.55
C ARG A 110 2.92 -12.71 -11.83
N THR A 111 4.25 -12.67 -11.75
CA THR A 111 5.00 -11.56 -11.16
C THR A 111 4.78 -10.25 -11.91
N ILE A 112 4.83 -10.26 -13.24
CA ILE A 112 4.56 -9.04 -14.05
C ILE A 112 3.14 -8.53 -13.79
N TRP A 113 2.16 -9.43 -13.75
CA TRP A 113 0.77 -9.05 -13.44
C TRP A 113 0.65 -8.43 -12.05
N THR A 114 1.23 -9.04 -11.02
CA THR A 114 1.18 -8.47 -9.66
C THR A 114 1.94 -7.15 -9.54
N LEU A 115 3.08 -7.01 -10.21
CA LEU A 115 3.89 -5.78 -10.15
C LEU A 115 3.24 -4.61 -10.88
N SER A 116 2.39 -4.87 -11.87
CA SER A 116 1.71 -3.82 -12.62
C SER A 116 0.81 -2.92 -11.75
N VAL A 117 0.46 -3.34 -10.53
CA VAL A 117 -0.20 -2.48 -9.53
C VAL A 117 0.61 -1.22 -9.26
N TRP A 118 1.94 -1.32 -9.20
CA TRP A 118 2.84 -0.18 -8.95
C TRP A 118 2.82 0.88 -10.05
N TRP A 119 2.26 0.57 -11.22
CA TRP A 119 2.16 1.53 -12.32
C TRP A 119 0.84 2.27 -12.37
N LEU A 120 -0.13 1.91 -11.53
CA LEU A 120 -1.27 2.77 -11.31
C LEU A 120 -0.80 4.11 -10.73
N GLY A 121 -1.38 5.23 -11.18
CA GLY A 121 -0.93 6.57 -10.80
C GLY A 121 -0.85 6.79 -9.29
N SER A 122 -1.81 6.27 -8.54
CA SER A 122 -1.83 6.31 -7.07
C SER A 122 -0.66 5.59 -6.43
N PHE A 123 -0.35 4.37 -6.88
CA PHE A 123 0.77 3.57 -6.39
C PHE A 123 2.11 4.10 -6.88
N LEU A 124 2.18 4.66 -8.09
CA LEU A 124 3.36 5.31 -8.62
C LEU A 124 3.68 6.59 -7.82
N LYS A 125 2.64 7.34 -7.40
CA LYS A 125 2.79 8.45 -6.45
C LYS A 125 3.31 7.98 -5.09
N ILE A 126 2.79 6.87 -4.56
CA ILE A 126 3.30 6.27 -3.31
C ILE A 126 4.76 5.87 -3.47
N LEU A 127 5.11 5.19 -4.57
CA LEU A 127 6.46 4.75 -4.91
C LEU A 127 7.45 5.93 -4.99
N ALA A 128 7.05 7.02 -5.65
CA ALA A 128 7.85 8.23 -5.77
C ALA A 128 7.94 9.04 -4.47
N SER A 129 7.01 8.87 -3.54
CA SER A 129 6.99 9.66 -2.30
C SER A 129 7.97 9.14 -1.26
N THR A 130 8.54 10.03 -0.44
CA THR A 130 9.39 9.64 0.71
C THR A 130 8.50 9.21 1.86
N TRP A 131 7.94 8.02 1.71
CA TRP A 131 6.85 7.43 2.47
C TRP A 131 7.18 5.97 2.75
N SER A 132 6.91 5.52 3.98
CA SER A 132 7.16 4.13 4.40
C SER A 132 6.20 3.13 3.76
N GLU A 133 5.10 3.62 3.17
CA GLU A 133 4.04 2.87 2.52
C GLU A 133 4.60 1.89 1.47
N THR A 134 5.55 2.30 0.63
CA THR A 134 6.11 1.39 -0.39
C THR A 134 6.76 0.16 0.23
N VAL A 135 7.64 0.38 1.20
CA VAL A 135 8.33 -0.70 1.92
C VAL A 135 7.33 -1.54 2.69
N PHE A 136 6.34 -0.90 3.33
CA PHE A 136 5.28 -1.59 4.06
C PHE A 136 4.48 -2.53 3.15
N LEU A 137 4.06 -2.09 1.96
CA LEU A 137 3.32 -2.91 1.01
C LEU A 137 4.14 -4.11 0.50
N VAL A 138 5.44 -3.91 0.27
CA VAL A 138 6.35 -5.00 -0.12
C VAL A 138 6.49 -6.04 0.99
N ILE A 139 6.73 -5.60 2.23
CA ILE A 139 6.82 -6.49 3.39
C ILE A 139 5.47 -7.17 3.64
N LEU A 140 4.34 -6.50 3.39
CA LEU A 140 3.02 -7.10 3.53
C LEU A 140 2.79 -8.21 2.51
N ALA A 141 3.21 -8.02 1.27
CA ALA A 141 3.20 -9.08 0.26
C ALA A 141 4.07 -10.28 0.70
N GLU A 142 5.27 -10.01 1.23
CA GLU A 142 6.14 -11.04 1.79
C GLU A 142 5.48 -11.78 2.97
N TRP A 143 4.79 -11.05 3.84
CA TRP A 143 4.08 -11.63 4.98
C TRP A 143 2.98 -12.58 4.53
N VAL A 144 2.17 -12.18 3.53
CA VAL A 144 1.14 -13.04 2.93
C VAL A 144 1.76 -14.30 2.35
N TRP A 145 2.92 -14.18 1.68
CA TRP A 145 3.67 -15.33 1.17
C TRP A 145 4.20 -16.25 2.28
N CYS A 146 4.78 -15.68 3.34
CA CYS A 146 5.23 -16.44 4.50
C CYS A 146 4.08 -17.21 5.15
N LEU A 147 2.91 -16.56 5.31
CA LEU A 147 1.71 -17.21 5.83
C LEU A 147 1.23 -18.34 4.90
N PHE A 148 1.21 -18.10 3.58
CA PHE A 148 0.86 -19.09 2.56
C PHE A 148 1.73 -20.35 2.63
N ARG A 149 3.03 -20.20 2.91
CA ARG A 149 3.97 -21.32 3.07
C ARG A 149 3.86 -21.99 4.44
N PHE A 150 3.62 -21.20 5.49
CA PHE A 150 3.53 -21.68 6.87
C PHE A 150 2.28 -22.53 7.12
N LEU A 151 1.12 -22.12 6.61
CA LEU A 151 -0.16 -22.80 6.88
C LEU A 151 -0.17 -24.31 6.53
N PRO A 152 0.28 -24.74 5.33
CA PRO A 152 0.35 -26.16 4.99
C PRO A 152 1.57 -26.88 5.59
N ASP A 153 2.65 -26.18 5.89
CA ASP A 153 3.92 -26.76 6.35
C ASP A 153 4.57 -25.87 7.43
N PRO A 154 4.17 -26.00 8.71
CA PRO A 154 4.55 -25.07 9.77
C PRO A 154 5.94 -25.35 10.35
N THR A 155 7.00 -25.40 9.54
CA THR A 155 8.39 -25.61 10.00
C THR A 155 8.91 -24.45 10.86
N SER A 156 9.95 -24.69 11.68
CA SER A 156 10.59 -23.64 12.49
C SER A 156 11.17 -22.50 11.66
N TRP A 157 11.66 -22.82 10.44
CA TRP A 157 12.11 -21.80 9.48
C TRP A 157 10.97 -20.91 8.99
N HIS A 158 9.84 -21.51 8.59
CA HIS A 158 8.66 -20.73 8.19
C HIS A 158 8.11 -19.87 9.34
N LEU A 159 8.10 -20.41 10.56
CA LEU A 159 7.73 -19.69 11.77
C LEU A 159 8.64 -18.48 12.03
N THR A 160 9.96 -18.69 11.97
CA THR A 160 10.96 -17.63 12.19
C THR A 160 10.82 -16.54 11.15
N ARG A 161 10.66 -16.89 9.87
CA ARG A 161 10.42 -15.91 8.80
C ARG A 161 9.13 -15.13 9.04
N LEU A 162 8.04 -15.80 9.39
CA LEU A 162 6.76 -15.14 9.66
C LEU A 162 6.88 -14.16 10.83
N PHE A 163 7.58 -14.55 11.91
CA PHE A 163 7.89 -13.69 13.05
C PHE A 163 8.68 -12.45 12.62
N LEU A 164 9.82 -12.63 11.94
CA LEU A 164 10.69 -11.54 11.51
C LEU A 164 9.98 -10.56 10.58
N VAL A 165 9.21 -11.06 9.61
CA VAL A 165 8.44 -10.21 8.68
C VAL A 165 7.30 -9.48 9.40
N SER A 166 6.67 -10.10 10.40
CA SER A 166 5.66 -9.43 11.24
C SER A 166 6.26 -8.28 12.06
N CYS A 167 7.44 -8.50 12.66
CA CYS A 167 8.19 -7.44 13.33
C CYS A 167 8.58 -6.32 12.35
N ALA A 168 9.04 -6.67 11.15
CA ALA A 168 9.38 -5.70 10.13
C ALA A 168 8.18 -4.85 9.69
N LEU A 169 6.98 -5.43 9.55
CA LEU A 169 5.75 -4.68 9.26
C LEU A 169 5.49 -3.60 10.31
N PHE A 170 5.53 -3.98 11.58
CA PHE A 170 5.35 -3.06 12.69
C PHE A 170 6.44 -1.98 12.75
N LEU A 171 7.70 -2.39 12.57
CA LEU A 171 8.85 -1.49 12.59
C LEU A 171 8.90 -0.53 11.40
N VAL A 172 8.15 -0.77 10.32
CA VAL A 172 7.99 0.19 9.23
C VAL A 172 6.76 1.09 9.47
N ARG A 173 5.66 0.53 9.99
CA ARG A 173 4.46 1.30 10.39
C ARG A 173 3.73 0.63 11.55
N TYR A 174 3.28 1.41 12.54
CA TYR A 174 2.53 0.87 13.70
C TYR A 174 1.27 0.10 13.29
N VAL A 175 0.59 0.50 12.22
CA VAL A 175 -0.58 -0.22 11.70
C VAL A 175 -0.24 -1.67 11.31
N GLY A 176 1.03 -1.97 11.04
CA GLY A 176 1.54 -3.33 10.82
C GLY A 176 1.23 -4.31 11.96
N GLY A 177 0.97 -3.82 13.18
CA GLY A 177 0.51 -4.65 14.30
C GLY A 177 -0.84 -5.35 14.05
N TYR A 178 -1.63 -4.91 13.06
CA TYR A 178 -2.90 -5.55 12.71
C TYR A 178 -2.75 -7.03 12.32
N VAL A 179 -1.56 -7.48 11.91
CA VAL A 179 -1.32 -8.88 11.58
C VAL A 179 -1.54 -9.80 12.77
N ILE A 180 -1.37 -9.32 14.02
CA ILE A 180 -1.69 -10.09 15.24
C ILE A 180 -3.20 -10.35 15.33
N VAL A 181 -4.02 -9.34 14.98
CA VAL A 181 -5.49 -9.50 14.97
C VAL A 181 -5.88 -10.53 13.93
N LEU A 182 -5.31 -10.45 12.73
CA LEU A 182 -5.58 -11.41 11.66
C LEU A 182 -5.16 -12.83 12.05
N THR A 183 -3.96 -13.03 12.58
CA THR A 183 -3.50 -14.37 13.00
C THR A 183 -4.32 -14.90 14.16
N GLY A 184 -4.69 -14.04 15.12
CA GLY A 184 -5.62 -14.39 16.20
C GLY A 184 -6.98 -14.85 15.68
N LEU A 185 -7.55 -14.16 14.69
CA LEU A 185 -8.79 -14.56 14.02
C LEU A 185 -8.64 -15.91 13.30
N LEU A 186 -7.53 -16.13 12.57
CA LEU A 186 -7.27 -17.41 11.90
C LEU A 186 -7.14 -18.57 12.91
N VAL A 187 -6.47 -18.34 14.05
CA VAL A 187 -6.36 -19.35 15.11
C VAL A 187 -7.71 -19.62 15.75
N GLY A 188 -8.46 -18.58 16.13
CA GLY A 188 -9.78 -18.72 16.73
C GLY A 188 -10.77 -19.45 15.82
N VAL A 189 -10.87 -19.05 14.54
CA VAL A 189 -11.70 -19.76 13.56
C VAL A 189 -11.19 -21.18 13.32
N GLY A 190 -9.88 -21.40 13.32
CA GLY A 190 -9.27 -22.71 13.16
C GLY A 190 -9.62 -23.68 14.29
N TRP A 191 -9.67 -23.20 15.53
CA TRP A 191 -10.09 -23.99 16.70
C TRP A 191 -11.59 -24.24 16.73
N LEU A 192 -12.42 -23.24 16.37
CA LEU A 192 -13.87 -23.39 16.34
C LEU A 192 -14.36 -24.27 15.18
N ASN A 193 -13.79 -24.09 13.99
CA ASN A 193 -14.21 -24.80 12.78
C ASN A 193 -13.08 -24.90 11.75
N ARG A 194 -12.20 -25.88 11.95
CA ARG A 194 -11.07 -26.17 11.07
C ARG A 194 -11.49 -26.44 9.63
N ALA A 195 -12.57 -27.19 9.40
CA ALA A 195 -13.06 -27.50 8.07
C ALA A 195 -13.46 -26.23 7.30
N ARG A 196 -14.17 -25.31 7.95
CA ARG A 196 -14.54 -24.01 7.36
C ARG A 196 -13.32 -23.15 7.04
N LEU A 197 -12.32 -23.13 7.92
CA LEU A 197 -11.07 -22.40 7.65
C LEU A 197 -10.34 -22.97 6.43
N GLN A 198 -10.17 -24.29 6.39
CA GLN A 198 -9.53 -24.98 5.27
C GLN A 198 -10.29 -24.78 3.96
N GLN A 199 -11.62 -24.78 3.98
CA GLN A 199 -12.45 -24.48 2.81
C GLN A 199 -12.30 -23.02 2.36
N THR A 200 -12.24 -22.08 3.31
CA THR A 200 -12.14 -20.64 3.04
C THR A 200 -10.80 -20.28 2.39
N VAL A 201 -9.71 -20.75 2.99
CA VAL A 201 -8.33 -20.48 2.55
C VAL A 201 -7.88 -21.42 1.42
N ARG A 202 -8.50 -22.60 1.31
CA ARG A 202 -8.10 -23.71 0.42
C ARG A 202 -6.69 -24.23 0.68
N LEU A 203 -6.32 -24.30 1.96
CA LEU A 203 -5.08 -24.90 2.43
C LEU A 203 -5.41 -25.92 3.51
N THR A 204 -4.68 -27.03 3.52
CA THR A 204 -4.64 -27.92 4.68
C THR A 204 -3.88 -27.21 5.79
N ILE A 205 -4.42 -27.25 7.00
CA ILE A 205 -3.81 -26.61 8.18
C ILE A 205 -3.71 -27.68 9.24
N GLY A 206 -2.50 -27.98 9.71
CA GLY A 206 -2.24 -28.91 10.81
C GLY A 206 -2.61 -28.30 12.17
N GLU A 207 -2.99 -29.14 13.15
CA GLU A 207 -3.30 -28.69 14.51
C GLU A 207 -2.10 -28.00 15.18
N TRP A 208 -0.92 -28.58 15.06
CA TRP A 208 0.35 -27.97 15.49
C TRP A 208 0.64 -26.65 14.78
N GLY A 209 0.16 -26.47 13.54
CA GLY A 209 0.31 -25.23 12.80
C GLY A 209 -0.42 -24.06 13.46
N LEU A 210 -1.64 -24.29 13.98
CA LEU A 210 -2.41 -23.26 14.69
C LEU A 210 -1.73 -22.86 16.02
N HIS A 211 -1.22 -23.83 16.78
CA HIS A 211 -0.48 -23.56 18.01
C HIS A 211 0.78 -22.74 17.75
N ARG A 212 1.58 -23.12 16.74
CA ARG A 212 2.77 -22.36 16.33
C ARG A 212 2.41 -20.94 15.85
N LEU A 213 1.29 -20.78 15.13
CA LEU A 213 0.80 -19.46 14.73
C LEU A 213 0.41 -18.59 15.92
N MET A 214 -0.22 -19.17 16.95
CA MET A 214 -0.54 -18.48 18.20
C MET A 214 0.74 -18.03 18.91
N ILE A 215 1.71 -18.93 19.08
CA ILE A 215 3.02 -18.61 19.69
C ILE A 215 3.71 -17.46 18.93
N CYS A 216 3.71 -17.51 17.59
CA CYS A 216 4.23 -16.42 16.76
C CYS A 216 3.54 -15.09 17.08
N SER A 217 2.21 -15.10 17.17
CA SER A 217 1.40 -13.91 17.39
C SER A 217 1.66 -13.29 18.76
N LEU A 218 1.76 -14.13 19.80
CA LEU A 218 2.10 -13.71 21.15
C LEU A 218 3.53 -13.15 21.23
N ALA A 219 4.49 -13.77 20.54
CA ALA A 219 5.87 -13.28 20.48
C ALA A 219 5.96 -11.91 19.79
N VAL A 220 5.27 -11.71 18.66
CA VAL A 220 5.19 -10.41 17.98
C VAL A 220 4.53 -9.37 18.89
N MET A 221 3.42 -9.72 19.56
CA MET A 221 2.73 -8.83 20.50
C MET A 221 3.65 -8.38 21.65
N SER A 222 4.43 -9.30 22.22
CA SER A 222 5.42 -8.99 23.25
C SER A 222 6.49 -8.02 22.73
N GLY A 223 6.99 -8.22 21.51
CA GLY A 223 7.95 -7.31 20.88
C GLY A 223 7.37 -5.90 20.64
N ILE A 224 6.12 -5.82 20.16
CA ILE A 224 5.40 -4.54 20.00
C ILE A 224 5.24 -3.82 21.34
N ARG A 225 4.84 -4.55 22.39
CA ARG A 225 4.72 -4.00 23.74
C ARG A 225 6.04 -3.45 24.25
N ALA A 226 7.13 -4.19 24.08
CA ALA A 226 8.47 -3.73 24.47
C ALA A 226 8.88 -2.45 23.71
N TYR A 227 8.59 -2.38 22.40
CA TYR A 227 8.87 -1.18 21.61
C TYR A 227 8.06 0.04 22.09
N PHE A 228 6.78 -0.13 22.41
CA PHE A 228 5.99 0.96 22.96
C PHE A 228 6.44 1.38 24.36
N GLN A 229 6.90 0.45 25.21
CA GLN A 229 7.52 0.80 26.48
C GLN A 229 8.79 1.62 26.29
N LEU A 230 9.62 1.28 25.30
CA LEU A 230 10.78 2.07 24.92
C LEU A 230 10.36 3.49 24.47
N ASN A 231 9.35 3.61 23.60
CA ASN A 231 8.83 4.92 23.23
C ASN A 231 8.38 5.73 24.45
N ASN A 232 7.64 5.11 25.37
CA ASN A 232 7.17 5.78 26.57
C ASN A 232 8.33 6.25 27.48
N HIS A 233 9.36 5.42 27.61
CA HIS A 233 10.54 5.76 28.38
C HIS A 233 11.34 6.91 27.75
N MET A 234 11.50 6.92 26.43
CA MET A 234 12.35 7.88 25.71
C MET A 234 11.62 9.19 25.36
N ALA A 235 10.32 9.14 25.09
CA ALA A 235 9.52 10.29 24.63
C ALA A 235 8.47 10.75 25.64
N GLY A 236 8.28 10.03 26.76
CA GLY A 236 7.18 10.28 27.69
C GLY A 236 5.79 9.92 27.11
N SER A 237 5.73 9.29 25.93
CA SER A 237 4.48 8.85 25.31
C SER A 237 4.67 7.60 24.47
N LEU A 238 3.62 6.77 24.36
CA LEU A 238 3.66 5.53 23.58
C LEU A 238 3.77 5.79 22.06
N PHE A 239 3.23 6.91 21.57
CA PHE A 239 3.01 7.17 20.13
C PHE A 239 3.49 8.54 19.63
N GLY A 240 4.35 9.23 20.40
CA GLY A 240 4.84 10.57 20.06
C GLY A 240 3.78 11.67 20.17
N GLY A 241 2.84 11.54 21.12
CA GLY A 241 1.72 12.47 21.33
C GLY A 241 0.40 11.78 21.69
N GLU A 242 -0.63 12.58 21.94
CA GLU A 242 -2.00 12.11 22.21
C GLU A 242 -2.65 11.55 20.94
N ARG A 243 -3.02 10.26 20.96
CA ARG A 243 -3.67 9.59 19.81
C ARG A 243 -5.08 9.09 20.07
N PHE A 244 -5.52 9.04 21.31
CA PHE A 244 -6.86 8.59 21.70
C PHE A 244 -7.64 9.79 22.23
N LEU A 245 -8.26 10.50 21.29
CA LEU A 245 -9.09 11.67 21.55
C LEU A 245 -10.52 11.38 21.08
N PRO A 246 -11.54 12.10 21.60
CA PRO A 246 -12.91 11.99 21.10
C PRO A 246 -12.96 12.09 19.58
N THR A 247 -13.62 11.13 18.95
CA THR A 247 -13.76 11.03 17.48
C THR A 247 -15.08 11.59 16.99
N GLU A 248 -15.19 11.81 15.69
CA GLU A 248 -16.42 12.23 15.03
C GLU A 248 -17.54 11.18 15.19
N SER A 249 -18.80 11.60 15.04
CA SER A 249 -19.94 10.68 15.15
C SER A 249 -19.85 9.53 14.13
N ALA A 250 -20.43 8.37 14.47
CA ALA A 250 -20.39 7.17 13.63
C ALA A 250 -20.90 7.43 12.19
N LEU A 251 -21.88 8.33 12.04
CA LEU A 251 -22.40 8.74 10.73
C LEU A 251 -21.33 9.48 9.91
N VAL A 252 -20.63 10.45 10.50
CA VAL A 252 -19.55 11.21 9.84
C VAL A 252 -18.39 10.27 9.48
N LEU A 253 -18.00 9.38 10.38
CA LEU A 253 -16.97 8.38 10.11
C LEU A 253 -17.37 7.47 8.93
N THR A 254 -18.61 6.99 8.91
CA THR A 254 -19.13 6.15 7.82
C THR A 254 -19.11 6.90 6.48
N GLN A 255 -19.47 8.19 6.46
CA GLN A 255 -19.39 9.01 5.25
C GLN A 255 -17.95 9.23 4.78
N LEU A 256 -17.03 9.50 5.70
CA LEU A 256 -15.60 9.65 5.38
C LEU A 256 -15.04 8.36 4.80
N PHE A 257 -15.27 7.21 5.46
CA PHE A 257 -14.83 5.90 4.95
C PHE A 257 -15.49 5.54 3.63
N GLY A 258 -16.79 5.80 3.47
CA GLY A 258 -17.50 5.54 2.21
C GLY A 258 -16.91 6.34 1.04
N ARG A 259 -16.62 7.63 1.25
CA ARG A 259 -15.96 8.48 0.26
C ARG A 259 -14.55 7.98 -0.06
N SER A 260 -13.81 7.53 0.95
CA SER A 260 -12.46 7.01 0.75
C SER A 260 -12.45 5.67 0.02
N LEU A 261 -13.35 4.75 0.37
CA LEU A 261 -13.55 3.50 -0.36
C LEU A 261 -13.94 3.74 -1.82
N LEU A 262 -14.82 4.73 -2.07
CA LEU A 262 -15.15 5.16 -3.42
C LEU A 262 -13.91 5.67 -4.17
N ASN A 263 -13.09 6.49 -3.53
CA ASN A 263 -11.84 6.98 -4.15
C ASN A 263 -10.84 5.86 -4.45
N GLU A 264 -10.79 4.79 -3.64
CA GLU A 264 -9.89 3.66 -3.90
C GLU A 264 -10.29 2.83 -5.12
N VAL A 265 -11.59 2.79 -5.46
CA VAL A 265 -12.04 2.14 -6.69
C VAL A 265 -11.91 3.03 -7.92
N LEU A 266 -11.58 4.31 -7.75
CA LEU A 266 -11.32 5.24 -8.86
C LEU A 266 -9.84 5.21 -9.24
N PHE A 267 -9.50 4.39 -10.23
CA PHE A 267 -8.14 4.25 -10.71
C PHE A 267 -7.68 5.41 -11.59
N ILE A 268 -8.61 6.05 -12.33
CA ILE A 268 -8.23 7.10 -13.30
C ILE A 268 -8.02 8.45 -12.61
N ARG A 269 -8.92 8.86 -11.72
CA ARG A 269 -8.86 10.16 -11.04
C ARG A 269 -9.72 10.16 -9.78
N ASP A 270 -9.15 10.65 -8.68
CA ASP A 270 -9.77 10.73 -7.36
C ASP A 270 -10.54 12.04 -7.14
N PHE A 271 -11.56 11.99 -6.28
CA PHE A 271 -12.22 13.19 -5.77
C PHE A 271 -11.40 13.80 -4.63
N VAL A 272 -10.89 15.02 -4.84
CA VAL A 272 -10.18 15.77 -3.79
C VAL A 272 -11.09 16.86 -3.24
N PRO A 273 -11.30 16.93 -1.90
CA PRO A 273 -12.09 17.97 -1.27
C PRO A 273 -11.62 19.38 -1.65
N GLY A 274 -12.58 20.28 -1.92
CA GLY A 274 -12.30 21.67 -2.26
C GLY A 274 -11.76 21.91 -3.68
N GLN A 275 -11.69 20.88 -4.52
CA GLN A 275 -11.22 20.99 -5.91
C GLN A 275 -12.31 20.66 -6.93
N SER A 276 -12.12 21.09 -8.18
CA SER A 276 -13.07 20.81 -9.25
C SER A 276 -13.17 19.30 -9.50
N ALA A 277 -14.40 18.78 -9.42
CA ALA A 277 -14.69 17.38 -9.63
C ALA A 277 -14.76 16.98 -11.13
N VAL A 278 -14.59 17.93 -12.07
CA VAL A 278 -14.78 17.67 -13.51
C VAL A 278 -13.90 16.54 -14.03
N LEU A 279 -12.60 16.56 -13.69
CA LEU A 279 -11.68 15.50 -14.10
C LEU A 279 -11.97 14.16 -13.41
N ALA A 280 -12.45 14.19 -12.17
CA ALA A 280 -12.84 12.98 -11.44
C ALA A 280 -14.07 12.32 -12.10
N TRP A 281 -15.08 13.13 -12.46
CA TRP A 281 -16.25 12.65 -13.20
C TRP A 281 -15.91 12.13 -14.60
N ALA A 282 -15.05 12.84 -15.35
CA ALA A 282 -14.56 12.37 -16.63
C ALA A 282 -13.78 11.04 -16.50
N GLY A 283 -12.92 10.93 -15.49
CA GLY A 283 -12.20 9.71 -15.17
C GLY A 283 -13.12 8.55 -14.80
N LEU A 284 -14.16 8.81 -14.00
CA LEU A 284 -15.18 7.82 -13.67
C LEU A 284 -15.95 7.36 -14.91
N GLY A 285 -16.35 8.28 -15.79
CA GLY A 285 -17.02 7.95 -17.05
C GLY A 285 -16.16 7.05 -17.93
N LEU A 286 -14.89 7.42 -18.15
CA LEU A 286 -13.95 6.61 -18.91
C LEU A 286 -13.73 5.23 -18.26
N GLN A 287 -13.51 5.19 -16.95
CA GLN A 287 -13.33 3.93 -16.23
C GLN A 287 -14.57 3.02 -16.35
N THR A 288 -15.77 3.60 -16.29
CA THR A 288 -17.03 2.85 -16.43
C THR A 288 -17.13 2.23 -17.82
N ILE A 289 -16.78 2.97 -18.88
CA ILE A 289 -16.73 2.46 -20.25
C ILE A 289 -15.73 1.30 -20.37
N LEU A 290 -14.53 1.45 -19.78
CA LEU A 290 -13.50 0.40 -19.78
C LEU A 290 -13.97 -0.86 -19.05
N MET A 291 -14.61 -0.72 -17.89
CA MET A 291 -15.13 -1.85 -17.13
C MET A 291 -16.33 -2.52 -17.82
N ALA A 292 -17.20 -1.75 -18.46
CA ALA A 292 -18.29 -2.28 -19.28
C ALA A 292 -17.74 -3.07 -20.48
N GLY A 293 -16.74 -2.54 -21.18
CA GLY A 293 -16.03 -3.24 -22.25
C GLY A 293 -15.33 -4.51 -21.79
N LEU A 294 -14.76 -4.51 -20.58
CA LEU A 294 -14.18 -5.71 -19.97
C LEU A 294 -15.25 -6.75 -19.69
N TYR A 295 -16.37 -6.33 -19.10
CA TYR A 295 -17.48 -7.21 -18.79
C TYR A 295 -18.11 -7.84 -20.04
N THR A 296 -18.33 -7.07 -21.11
CA THR A 296 -18.90 -7.60 -22.37
C THR A 296 -17.96 -8.59 -23.05
N ARG A 297 -16.65 -8.30 -23.10
CA ARG A 297 -15.63 -9.25 -23.61
C ARG A 297 -15.53 -10.51 -22.75
N TRP A 298 -15.57 -10.34 -21.43
CA TRP A 298 -15.54 -11.48 -20.52
C TRP A 298 -16.79 -12.35 -20.65
N ARG A 299 -17.99 -11.74 -20.76
CA ARG A 299 -19.27 -12.45 -20.89
C ARG A 299 -19.41 -13.19 -22.21
N SER A 300 -19.04 -12.57 -23.32
CA SER A 300 -19.03 -13.23 -24.64
C SER A 300 -18.16 -14.47 -24.62
N PHE A 301 -16.96 -14.35 -24.05
CA PHE A 301 -16.02 -15.47 -23.95
C PHE A 301 -16.45 -16.56 -22.96
N THR A 302 -17.01 -16.20 -21.81
CA THR A 302 -17.42 -17.20 -20.79
C THR A 302 -18.62 -18.04 -21.23
N ARG A 303 -19.37 -17.62 -22.26
CA ARG A 303 -20.41 -18.44 -22.87
C ARG A 303 -19.84 -19.63 -23.65
N GLU A 304 -18.57 -19.56 -24.06
CA GLU A 304 -17.92 -20.57 -24.91
C GLU A 304 -17.04 -21.55 -24.13
N LEU A 305 -16.57 -21.20 -22.93
CA LEU A 305 -15.71 -22.07 -22.10
C LEU A 305 -16.33 -22.37 -20.72
N GLU A 306 -16.58 -23.65 -20.44
CA GLU A 306 -17.23 -24.11 -19.21
C GLU A 306 -16.36 -24.06 -17.93
N SER A 307 -15.03 -23.91 -18.02
CA SER A 307 -14.18 -23.97 -16.83
C SER A 307 -13.55 -22.62 -16.45
N ARG A 308 -14.19 -21.92 -15.50
CA ARG A 308 -13.59 -20.75 -14.85
C ARG A 308 -12.41 -21.18 -13.98
N PRO A 309 -11.24 -20.50 -14.06
CA PRO A 309 -10.13 -20.85 -13.19
C PRO A 309 -10.52 -20.55 -11.74
N PRO A 310 -10.35 -21.51 -10.80
CA PRO A 310 -10.67 -21.28 -9.41
C PRO A 310 -9.73 -20.21 -8.82
N ILE A 311 -10.26 -19.40 -7.89
CA ILE A 311 -9.41 -18.50 -7.09
C ILE A 311 -8.47 -19.37 -6.25
N ASN A 312 -7.17 -19.24 -6.51
CA ASN A 312 -6.13 -19.98 -5.82
C ASN A 312 -5.97 -19.52 -4.36
N ALA A 313 -5.34 -20.35 -3.53
CA ALA A 313 -5.17 -20.09 -2.11
C ALA A 313 -4.39 -18.80 -1.81
N LEU A 314 -3.35 -18.47 -2.60
CA LEU A 314 -2.59 -17.23 -2.42
C LEU A 314 -3.46 -15.99 -2.67
N SER A 315 -4.23 -15.97 -3.76
CA SER A 315 -5.22 -14.92 -4.05
C SER A 315 -6.23 -14.77 -2.91
N ARG A 316 -6.73 -15.88 -2.35
CA ARG A 316 -7.66 -15.84 -1.20
C ARG A 316 -7.03 -15.23 0.03
N LEU A 317 -5.78 -15.57 0.34
CA LEU A 317 -5.06 -14.96 1.45
C LEU A 317 -4.89 -13.45 1.27
N PHE A 318 -4.54 -12.98 0.06
CA PHE A 318 -4.52 -11.54 -0.22
C PHE A 318 -5.89 -10.88 -0.02
N LEU A 319 -6.98 -11.51 -0.46
CA LEU A 319 -8.34 -10.98 -0.22
C LEU A 319 -8.64 -10.86 1.27
N ILE A 320 -8.39 -11.93 2.05
CA ILE A 320 -8.61 -11.95 3.49
C ILE A 320 -7.79 -10.86 4.17
N VAL A 321 -6.48 -10.76 3.85
CA VAL A 321 -5.57 -9.76 4.40
C VAL A 321 -6.04 -8.33 4.08
N GLY A 322 -6.45 -8.07 2.84
CA GLY A 322 -6.95 -6.75 2.43
C GLY A 322 -8.25 -6.36 3.14
N ILE A 323 -9.20 -7.29 3.24
CA ILE A 323 -10.49 -7.05 3.93
C ILE A 323 -10.27 -6.85 5.43
N THR A 324 -9.47 -7.72 6.08
CA THR A 324 -9.15 -7.58 7.50
C THR A 324 -8.43 -6.27 7.79
N TYR A 325 -7.53 -5.82 6.90
CA TYR A 325 -6.90 -4.52 7.04
C TYR A 325 -7.93 -3.37 7.01
N LEU A 326 -8.90 -3.38 6.09
CA LEU A 326 -9.96 -2.36 6.04
C LEU A 326 -10.77 -2.33 7.34
N LEU A 327 -11.16 -3.50 7.84
CA LEU A 327 -11.91 -3.62 9.10
C LEU A 327 -11.08 -3.11 10.29
N ALA A 328 -9.79 -3.46 10.35
CA ALA A 328 -8.88 -2.99 11.38
C ALA A 328 -8.69 -1.46 11.30
N LEU A 329 -8.52 -0.90 10.10
CA LEU A 329 -8.39 0.53 9.90
C LEU A 329 -9.66 1.28 10.34
N PHE A 330 -10.83 0.75 10.00
CA PHE A 330 -12.12 1.27 10.45
C PHE A 330 -12.22 1.25 11.98
N ALA A 331 -11.94 0.10 12.61
CA ALA A 331 -11.98 -0.06 14.06
C ALA A 331 -10.97 0.83 14.79
N ILE A 332 -9.77 1.05 14.25
CA ILE A 332 -8.79 1.96 14.87
C ILE A 332 -9.27 3.41 14.73
N ARG A 333 -9.92 3.79 13.62
CA ARG A 333 -10.37 5.17 13.41
C ARG A 333 -11.53 5.59 14.32
N THR A 334 -12.31 4.64 14.84
CA THR A 334 -13.37 4.95 15.81
C THR A 334 -12.81 5.33 17.17
N ILE A 335 -11.60 4.87 17.52
CA ILE A 335 -10.96 5.15 18.82
C ILE A 335 -9.79 6.14 18.73
N SER A 336 -9.20 6.33 17.54
CA SER A 336 -8.03 7.19 17.34
C SER A 336 -8.24 8.11 16.12
N PRO A 337 -8.35 9.43 16.32
CA PRO A 337 -8.45 10.36 15.21
C PRO A 337 -7.08 10.57 14.56
N PHE A 338 -6.82 9.79 13.51
CA PHE A 338 -5.76 10.10 12.55
C PHE A 338 -6.34 10.79 11.31
N SER A 339 -5.48 11.41 10.51
CA SER A 339 -5.84 12.05 9.25
C SER A 339 -6.82 11.17 8.46
N GLY A 340 -7.92 11.75 7.95
CA GLY A 340 -8.98 10.98 7.29
C GLY A 340 -8.45 9.96 6.27
N PRO A 341 -9.18 8.85 6.03
CA PRO A 341 -8.71 7.73 5.22
C PRO A 341 -8.31 8.22 3.83
N ASN A 342 -7.03 8.48 3.66
CA ASN A 342 -6.46 8.97 2.42
C ASN A 342 -5.85 7.78 1.66
N LEU A 343 -5.45 8.05 0.42
CA LEU A 343 -4.82 7.06 -0.45
C LEU A 343 -3.72 6.25 0.27
N ARG A 344 -2.93 6.89 1.14
CA ARG A 344 -1.82 6.25 1.84
C ARG A 344 -2.28 5.21 2.85
N LEU A 345 -3.33 5.52 3.59
CA LEU A 345 -3.87 4.65 4.64
C LEU A 345 -4.65 3.48 4.06
N MET A 346 -5.30 3.68 2.92
CA MET A 346 -6.09 2.66 2.22
C MET A 346 -5.24 1.75 1.31
N ALA A 347 -4.07 2.22 0.88
CA ALA A 347 -3.19 1.49 -0.04
C ALA A 347 -2.95 0.02 0.32
N PRO A 348 -2.75 -0.39 1.59
CA PRO A 348 -2.56 -1.81 1.93
C PRO A 348 -3.75 -2.71 1.58
N ALA A 349 -4.97 -2.22 1.76
CA ALA A 349 -6.16 -2.94 1.34
C ALA A 349 -6.25 -3.02 -0.18
N THR A 350 -6.18 -1.87 -0.84
CA THR A 350 -6.30 -1.78 -2.31
C THR A 350 -5.22 -2.59 -3.01
N PHE A 351 -3.98 -2.54 -2.52
CA PHE A 351 -2.86 -3.33 -3.01
C PHE A 351 -3.15 -4.83 -2.90
N CYS A 352 -3.62 -5.29 -1.74
CA CYS A 352 -3.94 -6.70 -1.52
C CYS A 352 -5.09 -7.17 -2.41
N LEU A 353 -6.17 -6.40 -2.51
CA LEU A 353 -7.33 -6.72 -3.35
C LEU A 353 -6.96 -6.78 -4.84
N LEU A 354 -6.20 -5.80 -5.33
CA LEU A 354 -5.70 -5.78 -6.71
C LEU A 354 -4.74 -6.95 -6.97
N THR A 355 -3.82 -7.22 -6.04
CA THR A 355 -2.87 -8.35 -6.16
C THR A 355 -3.63 -9.68 -6.24
N ALA A 356 -4.67 -9.87 -5.42
CA ALA A 356 -5.50 -11.07 -5.49
C ALA A 356 -6.18 -11.24 -6.86
N ALA A 357 -6.77 -10.16 -7.38
CA ALA A 357 -7.44 -10.15 -8.68
C ALA A 357 -6.46 -10.43 -9.82
N LEU A 358 -5.28 -9.80 -9.82
CA LEU A 358 -4.26 -9.96 -10.86
C LEU A 358 -3.58 -11.33 -10.79
N LEU A 359 -3.41 -11.91 -9.58
CA LEU A 359 -3.00 -13.31 -9.43
C LEU A 359 -4.03 -14.26 -10.05
N TRP A 360 -5.33 -14.01 -9.86
CA TRP A 360 -6.39 -14.81 -10.47
C TRP A 360 -6.42 -14.68 -12.00
N VAL A 361 -6.34 -13.46 -12.53
CA VAL A 361 -6.21 -13.21 -13.98
C VAL A 361 -4.97 -13.91 -14.54
N SER A 362 -3.84 -13.83 -13.84
CA SER A 362 -2.59 -14.43 -14.29
C SER A 362 -2.62 -15.96 -14.37
N ALA A 363 -3.57 -16.62 -13.70
CA ALA A 363 -3.70 -18.07 -13.71
C ALA A 363 -4.23 -18.63 -15.05
N SER A 364 -4.91 -17.82 -15.87
CA SER A 364 -5.48 -18.25 -17.16
C SER A 364 -4.95 -17.43 -18.33
N ALA A 365 -4.42 -18.09 -19.36
CA ALA A 365 -3.94 -17.41 -20.57
C ALA A 365 -5.03 -16.59 -21.25
N HIS A 366 -6.25 -17.11 -21.26
CA HIS A 366 -7.40 -16.46 -21.88
C HIS A 366 -7.85 -15.23 -21.10
N LEU A 367 -7.95 -15.32 -19.76
CA LEU A 367 -8.25 -14.13 -18.94
C LEU A 367 -7.19 -13.04 -19.14
N ARG A 368 -5.91 -13.40 -19.24
CA ARG A 368 -4.85 -12.44 -19.55
C ARG A 368 -5.08 -11.74 -20.89
N GLN A 369 -5.47 -12.46 -21.94
CA GLN A 369 -5.74 -11.86 -23.26
C GLN A 369 -6.90 -10.85 -23.22
N ILE A 370 -7.97 -11.17 -22.49
CA ILE A 370 -9.15 -10.31 -22.34
C ILE A 370 -8.81 -9.06 -21.52
N VAL A 371 -8.16 -9.24 -20.37
CA VAL A 371 -7.91 -8.17 -19.39
C VAL A 371 -6.76 -7.26 -19.82
N ARG A 372 -5.71 -7.79 -20.47
CA ARG A 372 -4.48 -7.05 -20.80
C ARG A 372 -4.71 -5.69 -21.48
N PRO A 373 -5.46 -5.57 -22.59
CA PRO A 373 -5.60 -4.28 -23.26
C PRO A 373 -6.29 -3.24 -22.39
N ILE A 374 -7.30 -3.65 -21.62
CA ILE A 374 -8.07 -2.76 -20.77
C ILE A 374 -7.26 -2.35 -19.54
N TRP A 375 -6.53 -3.29 -18.94
CA TRP A 375 -5.63 -3.03 -17.83
C TRP A 375 -4.47 -2.10 -18.21
N ALA A 376 -3.88 -2.28 -19.40
CA ALA A 376 -2.84 -1.40 -19.91
C ALA A 376 -3.37 0.03 -20.12
N LEU A 377 -4.56 0.17 -20.71
CA LEU A 377 -5.22 1.47 -20.88
C LEU A 377 -5.56 2.12 -19.53
N LEU A 378 -6.07 1.33 -18.58
CA LEU A 378 -6.34 1.80 -17.22
C LEU A 378 -5.07 2.32 -16.53
N ILE A 379 -3.93 1.61 -16.65
CA ILE A 379 -2.63 2.07 -16.14
C ILE A 379 -2.26 3.42 -16.74
N VAL A 380 -2.29 3.56 -18.06
CA VAL A 380 -1.92 4.83 -18.71
C VAL A 380 -2.87 5.95 -18.29
N CYS A 381 -4.19 5.71 -18.28
CA CYS A 381 -5.17 6.70 -17.86
C CYS A 381 -5.03 7.06 -16.38
N SER A 382 -4.64 6.12 -15.51
CA SER A 382 -4.43 6.37 -14.07
C SER A 382 -3.33 7.39 -13.79
N TRP A 383 -2.41 7.62 -14.73
CA TRP A 383 -1.37 8.63 -14.57
C TRP A 383 -1.92 10.05 -14.52
N LEU A 384 -3.19 10.26 -14.90
CA LEU A 384 -3.90 11.50 -14.61
C LEU A 384 -3.90 11.83 -13.11
N GLN A 385 -3.82 10.86 -12.20
CA GLN A 385 -3.68 11.08 -10.75
C GLN A 385 -2.36 11.76 -10.35
N LEU A 386 -1.33 11.68 -11.19
CA LEU A 386 -0.03 12.32 -10.95
C LEU A 386 -0.08 13.82 -11.23
N LEU A 387 -1.06 14.28 -12.01
CA LEU A 387 -1.20 15.69 -12.35
C LEU A 387 -1.75 16.49 -11.17
N PRO A 388 -1.16 17.66 -10.84
CA PRO A 388 -1.66 18.51 -9.78
C PRO A 388 -3.09 18.96 -10.10
N GLN A 389 -4.00 18.72 -9.15
CA GLN A 389 -5.43 18.99 -9.30
C GLN A 389 -5.74 20.51 -9.39
N ALA A 390 -4.99 21.34 -8.67
CA ALA A 390 -5.36 22.74 -8.40
C ALA A 390 -5.11 23.74 -9.55
N ASN A 391 -4.65 23.29 -10.72
CA ASN A 391 -4.18 24.24 -11.75
C ASN A 391 -4.64 23.94 -13.18
N LEU A 392 -5.48 22.94 -13.46
CA LEU A 392 -5.89 22.74 -14.85
C LEU A 392 -6.76 23.91 -15.34
N SER A 393 -7.74 24.35 -14.56
CA SER A 393 -8.59 25.50 -14.93
C SER A 393 -7.83 26.82 -14.95
N ARG A 394 -6.85 27.01 -14.06
CA ARG A 394 -5.98 28.21 -14.04
C ARG A 394 -4.98 28.21 -15.21
N LYS A 395 -4.36 27.05 -15.51
CA LYS A 395 -3.46 26.87 -16.66
C LYS A 395 -4.22 26.94 -17.98
N LEU A 396 -5.41 26.35 -18.07
CA LEU A 396 -6.28 26.46 -19.25
C LEU A 396 -6.76 27.89 -19.45
N ARG A 397 -7.04 28.66 -18.40
CA ARG A 397 -7.32 30.10 -18.52
C ARG A 397 -6.11 30.91 -19.02
N HIS A 398 -4.88 30.48 -18.74
CA HIS A 398 -3.68 31.10 -19.30
C HIS A 398 -3.42 30.73 -20.76
N ILE A 399 -3.75 29.50 -21.17
CA ILE A 399 -3.55 29.01 -22.55
C ILE A 399 -4.69 29.43 -23.47
N TRP A 400 -5.91 29.43 -22.93
CA TRP A 400 -7.14 29.83 -23.59
C TRP A 400 -7.78 30.96 -22.77
N PRO A 401 -7.21 32.17 -22.82
CA PRO A 401 -7.89 33.34 -22.30
C PRO A 401 -9.11 33.55 -23.20
N SER A 402 -10.22 32.89 -22.88
CA SER A 402 -11.48 33.05 -23.61
C SER A 402 -11.90 34.51 -23.51
N SER A 403 -11.64 35.25 -24.58
CA SER A 403 -12.42 36.37 -25.12
C SER A 403 -13.30 37.08 -24.10
N GLY A 404 -12.74 38.08 -23.42
CA GLY A 404 -13.39 39.39 -23.21
C GLY A 404 -14.82 39.47 -22.69
N ILE A 405 -15.35 38.50 -21.94
CA ILE A 405 -16.60 38.74 -21.20
C ILE A 405 -16.22 39.45 -19.91
N SER A 406 -16.37 40.76 -19.94
CA SER A 406 -16.08 41.70 -18.86
C SER A 406 -16.68 41.25 -17.53
N GLN A 407 -15.83 41.05 -16.53
CA GLN A 407 -16.24 41.06 -15.12
C GLN A 407 -16.45 42.50 -14.66
N SER A 408 -17.46 43.17 -15.21
CA SER A 408 -18.13 44.27 -14.51
C SER A 408 -19.36 43.66 -13.82
N VAL A 409 -19.62 44.07 -12.58
CA VAL A 409 -20.79 43.68 -11.76
C VAL A 409 -20.63 42.39 -10.93
N VAL A 410 -19.70 42.38 -9.97
CA VAL A 410 -19.96 41.89 -8.59
C VAL A 410 -19.02 42.62 -7.62
N ARG A 411 -19.32 43.88 -7.33
CA ARG A 411 -18.89 44.58 -6.11
C ARG A 411 -20.07 45.42 -5.62
N ALA A 412 -20.98 44.76 -4.92
CA ALA A 412 -21.93 45.38 -4.00
C ALA A 412 -22.62 44.26 -3.21
N GLN A 413 -22.04 43.92 -2.05
CA GLN A 413 -22.68 43.63 -0.76
C GLN A 413 -21.65 43.03 0.20
#